data_AF-A0AAJ3G023-F1
#
_entry.id   AF-A0AAJ3G023-F1
#
_cell.length_a   1.000
_cell.length_b   1.000
_cell.length_c   1.000
_cell.angle_alpha   90.00
_cell.angle_beta   90.00
_cell.angle_gamma   90.00
#
_symmetry.space_group_name_H-M   'P 1'
#
loop_
_entity.id
_entity.type
_entity.pdbx_description
1 polymer ?
#
loop_
_entity_poly.entity_id
_entity_poly.type
_entity_poly.pdbx_seq_one_letter_code
_entity_poly.pdbx_strand_id
1 'polypeptide(L)'
;MNTQLFSSYSEKLLALKRTRVDFAVQVLLGRYLEASGVNPLSTYLNTLAAFANPEVESSETLFDEAMAWVEKQQMPHYTQGASNIFSKRYSFAAQDRIKALSLIAFEKIVADIVTSLTEKPSMDLSWRSIMPLSAEDVHGALKVHLPEVDLDKVYITGFIHHDTGERVVSSSQRLVDYLLDHFSNNDIPYHCQGDHQAIYMVAFSGEERHLHPRLAPAHLNDLLIKIVPDFLG
;
A
#
# COMPACT_ATOMS: atom_id res chain seq x y z
N MET A 1 2.40 -24.04 -0.91
CA MET A 1 1.02 -23.55 -1.06
C MET A 1 0.91 -22.26 -0.28
N ASN A 2 0.67 -21.13 -0.97
CA ASN A 2 0.41 -19.86 -0.31
C ASN A 2 -0.99 -19.90 0.31
N THR A 3 -1.16 -19.39 1.52
CA THR A 3 -2.45 -19.40 2.22
C THR A 3 -3.36 -18.36 1.58
N GLN A 4 -4.33 -18.78 0.78
CA GLN A 4 -5.31 -17.89 0.16
C GLN A 4 -6.33 -17.44 1.23
N LEU A 5 -6.33 -16.15 1.58
CA LEU A 5 -7.19 -15.58 2.64
C LEU A 5 -8.57 -15.14 2.17
N PHE A 6 -8.75 -15.00 0.86
CA PHE A 6 -10.01 -14.60 0.23
C PHE A 6 -10.34 -15.52 -0.92
N SER A 7 -11.59 -16.00 -0.95
CA SER A 7 -12.10 -16.88 -2.01
C SER A 7 -12.36 -16.14 -3.33
N SER A 8 -12.59 -14.82 -3.26
CA SER A 8 -12.91 -13.99 -4.43
C SER A 8 -12.50 -12.52 -4.22
N TYR A 9 -12.45 -11.76 -5.33
CA TYR A 9 -12.25 -10.32 -5.27
C TYR A 9 -13.37 -9.61 -4.51
N SER A 10 -14.62 -10.00 -4.73
CA SER A 10 -15.78 -9.39 -4.06
C SER A 10 -15.72 -9.57 -2.55
N GLU A 11 -15.32 -10.75 -2.06
CA GLU A 11 -15.10 -10.97 -0.62
C GLU A 11 -14.01 -10.05 -0.08
N LYS A 12 -12.88 -9.96 -0.78
CA LYS A 12 -11.77 -9.08 -0.39
C LYS A 12 -12.19 -7.61 -0.35
N LEU A 13 -12.92 -7.14 -1.35
CA LEU A 13 -13.42 -5.77 -1.40
C LEU A 13 -14.39 -5.49 -0.25
N LEU A 14 -15.31 -6.40 0.06
CA LEU A 14 -16.23 -6.25 1.20
C LEU A 14 -15.50 -6.18 2.54
N ALA A 15 -14.45 -6.97 2.74
CA ALA A 15 -13.60 -6.89 3.93
C ALA A 15 -12.81 -5.57 3.98
N LEU A 16 -12.26 -5.14 2.84
CA LEU A 16 -11.51 -3.89 2.72
C LEU A 16 -12.37 -2.66 3.05
N LYS A 17 -13.65 -2.65 2.68
CA LYS A 17 -14.56 -1.57 3.06
C LYS A 17 -14.79 -1.43 4.57
N ARG A 18 -14.40 -2.43 5.37
CA ARG A 18 -14.49 -2.40 6.83
C ARG A 18 -13.20 -1.90 7.50
N THR A 19 -12.08 -1.83 6.77
CA THR A 19 -10.83 -1.23 7.26
C THR A 19 -10.91 0.30 7.20
N ARG A 20 -9.79 0.99 7.42
CA ARG A 20 -9.67 2.44 7.22
C ARG A 20 -9.48 2.80 5.75
N VAL A 21 -9.96 3.98 5.35
CA VAL A 21 -10.05 4.42 3.95
C VAL A 21 -8.68 4.60 3.28
N ASP A 22 -7.72 5.18 3.98
CA ASP A 22 -6.33 5.32 3.55
C ASP A 22 -5.73 3.97 3.13
N PHE A 23 -5.84 2.96 4.01
CA PHE A 23 -5.34 1.62 3.73
C PHE A 23 -6.10 0.95 2.57
N ALA A 24 -7.42 1.14 2.48
CA ALA A 24 -8.22 0.62 1.38
C ALA A 24 -7.78 1.18 0.03
N VAL A 25 -7.53 2.48 -0.04
CA VAL A 25 -7.03 3.15 -1.26
C VAL A 25 -5.64 2.64 -1.62
N GLN A 26 -4.73 2.50 -0.65
CA GLN A 26 -3.39 1.93 -0.90
C GLN A 26 -3.47 0.53 -1.50
N VAL A 27 -4.27 -0.36 -0.92
CA VAL A 27 -4.44 -1.74 -1.39
C VAL A 27 -4.99 -1.80 -2.81
N LEU A 28 -6.04 -1.02 -3.12
CA LEU A 28 -6.65 -1.05 -4.45
C LEU A 28 -5.73 -0.41 -5.49
N LEU A 29 -5.18 0.77 -5.19
CA LEU A 29 -4.31 1.50 -6.11
C LEU A 29 -3.05 0.69 -6.41
N GLY A 30 -2.38 0.16 -5.39
CA GLY A 30 -1.19 -0.65 -5.60
C GLY A 30 -1.44 -1.90 -6.41
N ARG A 31 -2.62 -2.55 -6.26
CA ARG A 31 -3.00 -3.69 -7.11
C ARG A 31 -3.13 -3.30 -8.59
N TYR A 32 -3.75 -2.14 -8.89
CA TYR A 32 -3.87 -1.68 -10.28
C TYR A 32 -2.52 -1.33 -10.90
N LEU A 33 -1.58 -0.82 -10.09
CA LEU A 33 -0.28 -0.35 -10.55
C LEU A 33 0.82 -1.41 -10.54
N GLU A 34 0.59 -2.55 -9.89
CA GLU A 34 1.53 -3.66 -9.73
C GLU A 34 2.11 -4.11 -11.09
N ALA A 35 1.26 -4.33 -12.10
CA ALA A 35 1.69 -4.77 -13.42
C ALA A 35 2.56 -3.75 -14.18
N SER A 36 2.44 -2.47 -13.84
CA SER A 36 3.23 -1.39 -14.44
C SER A 36 4.49 -1.05 -13.66
N GLY A 37 4.72 -1.68 -12.49
CA GLY A 37 5.84 -1.38 -11.61
C GLY A 37 5.85 0.05 -11.07
N VAL A 38 4.68 0.70 -11.02
CA VAL A 38 4.55 2.08 -10.55
C VAL A 38 4.23 2.08 -9.07
N ASN A 39 5.07 2.72 -8.26
CA ASN A 39 4.81 2.88 -6.83
C ASN A 39 3.97 4.14 -6.58
N PRO A 40 2.75 4.03 -6.03
CA PRO A 40 1.86 5.18 -5.84
C PRO A 40 2.35 6.19 -4.78
N LEU A 41 3.26 5.79 -3.89
CA LEU A 41 3.78 6.63 -2.81
C LEU A 41 5.01 7.47 -3.22
N SER A 42 5.65 7.12 -4.33
CA SER A 42 6.85 7.81 -4.86
C SER A 42 6.72 8.24 -6.32
N THR A 43 5.51 8.14 -6.87
CA THR A 43 5.14 8.66 -8.18
C THR A 43 4.17 9.81 -8.00
N TYR A 44 4.32 10.86 -8.81
CA TYR A 44 3.62 12.12 -8.62
C TYR A 44 2.73 12.46 -9.82
N LEU A 45 1.53 12.97 -9.54
CA LEU A 45 0.74 13.71 -10.51
C LEU A 45 1.16 15.19 -10.43
N ASN A 46 1.79 15.69 -11.49
CA ASN A 46 2.21 17.09 -11.56
C ASN A 46 1.29 17.83 -12.52
N THR A 47 0.85 19.03 -12.12
CA THR A 47 -0.02 19.89 -12.93
C THR A 47 0.59 21.28 -13.09
N LEU A 48 0.63 21.78 -14.33
CA LEU A 48 1.09 23.12 -14.67
C LEU A 48 0.04 24.18 -14.32
N ALA A 49 0.49 25.37 -13.90
CA ALA A 49 -0.39 26.53 -13.68
C ALA A 49 -1.06 27.00 -14.99
N ALA A 50 -0.33 26.92 -16.11
CA ALA A 50 -0.85 27.24 -17.44
C ALA A 50 -0.01 26.54 -18.51
N PHE A 51 -0.63 26.12 -19.62
CA PHE A 51 0.08 25.45 -20.74
C PHE A 51 1.29 26.23 -21.29
N ALA A 52 1.25 27.56 -21.24
CA ALA A 52 2.33 28.42 -21.73
C ALA A 52 3.45 28.66 -20.71
N ASN A 53 3.26 28.27 -19.44
CA ASN A 53 4.23 28.45 -18.37
C ASN A 53 4.72 27.06 -17.90
N PRO A 54 6.04 26.77 -17.93
CA PRO A 54 6.58 25.49 -17.45
C PRO A 54 6.50 25.31 -15.92
N GLU A 55 5.95 26.27 -15.19
CA GLU A 55 5.82 26.21 -13.74
C GLU A 55 4.75 25.20 -13.29
N VAL A 56 5.17 24.24 -12.47
CA VAL A 56 4.30 23.25 -11.85
C VAL A 56 3.59 23.90 -10.65
N GLU A 57 2.27 23.97 -10.71
CA GLU A 57 1.41 24.51 -9.65
C GLU A 57 1.21 23.52 -8.52
N SER A 58 0.93 22.25 -8.86
CA SER A 58 0.66 21.20 -7.88
C SER A 58 1.43 19.92 -8.21
N SER A 59 1.77 19.20 -7.14
CA SER A 59 2.54 17.96 -7.22
C SER A 59 2.23 17.09 -6.01
N GLU A 60 1.31 16.15 -6.22
CA GLU A 60 0.83 15.21 -5.21
C GLU A 60 1.24 13.79 -5.57
N THR A 61 1.40 12.92 -4.58
CA THR A 61 1.61 11.51 -4.88
C THR A 61 0.36 10.93 -5.54
N LEU A 62 0.50 9.86 -6.32
CA LEU A 62 -0.67 9.18 -6.90
C LEU A 62 -1.61 8.66 -5.80
N PHE A 63 -1.08 8.30 -4.63
CA PHE A 63 -1.87 7.94 -3.46
C PHE A 63 -2.69 9.12 -2.93
N ASP A 64 -2.05 10.25 -2.62
CA ASP A 64 -2.72 11.43 -2.05
C ASP A 64 -3.81 11.95 -3.00
N GLU A 65 -3.52 11.97 -4.30
CA GLU A 65 -4.49 12.35 -5.33
C GLU A 65 -5.69 11.39 -5.36
N ALA A 66 -5.45 10.08 -5.38
CA ALA A 66 -6.52 9.09 -5.38
C ALA A 66 -7.38 9.18 -4.10
N MET A 67 -6.74 9.38 -2.96
CA MET A 67 -7.39 9.56 -1.66
C MET A 67 -8.33 10.77 -1.68
N ALA A 68 -7.87 11.92 -2.20
CA ALA A 68 -8.67 13.14 -2.30
C ALA A 68 -9.96 12.94 -3.12
N TRP A 69 -9.93 12.15 -4.20
CA TRP A 69 -11.13 11.84 -5.00
C TRP A 69 -12.10 10.89 -4.28
N VAL A 70 -11.57 9.93 -3.51
CA VAL A 70 -12.37 9.02 -2.68
C VAL A 70 -13.09 9.78 -1.57
N GLU A 71 -12.39 10.69 -0.87
CA GLU A 71 -12.98 11.55 0.16
C GLU A 71 -14.09 12.45 -0.39
N LYS A 72 -13.85 13.05 -1.57
CA LYS A 72 -14.86 13.86 -2.28
C LYS A 72 -16.02 13.03 -2.82
N GLN A 73 -15.85 11.71 -2.95
CA GLN A 73 -16.79 10.80 -3.61
C GLN A 73 -17.16 11.27 -5.03
N GLN A 74 -16.16 11.77 -5.76
CA GLN A 74 -16.33 12.33 -7.10
C GLN A 74 -15.43 11.62 -8.09
N MET A 75 -15.85 11.64 -9.36
CA MET A 75 -15.02 11.11 -10.43
C MET A 75 -13.85 12.05 -10.71
N PRO A 76 -12.63 11.51 -10.85
CA PRO A 76 -11.47 12.31 -11.19
C PRO A 76 -11.64 12.95 -12.57
N HIS A 77 -11.08 14.15 -12.72
CA HIS A 77 -11.00 14.81 -14.01
C HIS A 77 -9.71 15.61 -14.13
N TYR A 78 -8.91 15.33 -15.15
CA TYR A 78 -7.62 15.99 -15.36
C TYR A 78 -7.55 16.65 -16.74
N THR A 79 -6.91 17.82 -16.78
CA THR A 79 -6.65 18.52 -18.05
C THR A 79 -5.47 17.87 -18.77
N GLN A 80 -5.75 17.18 -19.87
CA GLN A 80 -4.73 16.49 -20.67
C GLN A 80 -3.69 17.46 -21.20
N GLY A 81 -2.41 17.17 -20.95
CA GLY A 81 -1.28 18.00 -21.38
C GLY A 81 -0.87 19.09 -20.37
N ALA A 82 -1.75 19.48 -19.44
CA ALA A 82 -1.39 20.30 -18.28
C ALA A 82 -1.02 19.44 -17.08
N SER A 83 -1.61 18.24 -16.96
CA SER A 83 -1.27 17.24 -15.96
C SER A 83 -0.53 16.05 -16.59
N ASN A 84 0.40 15.44 -15.85
CA ASN A 84 1.00 14.15 -16.20
C ASN A 84 1.64 13.48 -14.99
N ILE A 85 2.13 12.24 -15.21
CA ILE A 85 2.67 11.39 -14.16
C ILE A 85 4.20 11.35 -14.25
N PHE A 86 4.87 11.59 -13.12
CA PHE A 86 6.32 11.75 -13.05
C PHE A 86 6.93 11.01 -11.87
N SER A 87 8.20 10.60 -12.00
CA SER A 87 9.01 10.04 -10.91
C SER A 87 9.54 11.09 -9.93
N LYS A 88 9.44 12.39 -10.29
CA LYS A 88 9.97 13.50 -9.51
C LYS A 88 8.91 14.54 -9.22
N ARG A 89 8.87 14.99 -7.95
CA ARG A 89 8.00 16.07 -7.50
C ARG A 89 8.34 17.39 -8.21
N TYR A 90 7.32 18.16 -8.58
CA TYR A 90 7.44 19.46 -9.26
C TYR A 90 8.28 19.45 -10.55
N SER A 91 8.33 18.34 -11.27
CA SER A 91 8.98 18.25 -12.59
C SER A 91 7.96 18.09 -13.71
N PHE A 92 8.18 18.77 -14.83
CA PHE A 92 7.45 18.53 -16.07
C PHE A 92 8.39 18.10 -17.22
N ALA A 93 9.61 17.67 -16.88
CA ALA A 93 10.61 17.28 -17.84
C ALA A 93 10.30 15.89 -18.45
N ALA A 94 10.57 15.72 -19.74
CA ALA A 94 10.25 14.48 -20.46
C ALA A 94 10.99 13.25 -19.91
N GLN A 95 12.20 13.42 -19.36
CA GLN A 95 12.96 12.33 -18.76
C GLN A 95 12.39 11.82 -17.44
N ASP A 96 11.68 12.68 -16.70
CA ASP A 96 11.07 12.32 -15.41
C ASP A 96 9.67 11.72 -15.59
N ARG A 97 9.14 11.72 -16.82
CA ARG A 97 7.79 11.23 -17.12
C ARG A 97 7.73 9.70 -17.04
N ILE A 98 6.77 9.20 -16.27
CA ILE A 98 6.46 7.76 -16.23
C ILE A 98 5.74 7.36 -17.52
N LYS A 99 6.35 6.48 -18.30
CA LYS A 99 5.77 5.98 -19.56
C LYS A 99 4.90 4.74 -19.38
N ALA A 100 5.07 4.02 -18.26
CA ALA A 100 4.35 2.78 -17.97
C ALA A 100 2.88 2.99 -17.55
N LEU A 101 2.47 4.25 -17.30
CA LEU A 101 1.13 4.63 -16.88
C LEU A 101 0.73 5.94 -17.57
N SER A 102 -0.35 5.93 -18.34
CA SER A 102 -0.91 7.16 -18.93
C SER A 102 -1.86 7.86 -17.95
N LEU A 103 -2.03 9.18 -18.11
CA LEU A 103 -2.96 9.96 -17.29
C LEU A 103 -4.40 9.43 -17.41
N ILE A 104 -4.84 9.06 -18.61
CA ILE A 104 -6.17 8.48 -18.85
C ILE A 104 -6.32 7.14 -18.12
N ALA A 105 -5.29 6.30 -18.12
CA ALA A 105 -5.33 5.03 -17.39
C ALA A 105 -5.41 5.27 -15.88
N PHE A 106 -4.64 6.23 -15.36
CA PHE A 106 -4.72 6.62 -13.95
C PHE A 106 -6.08 7.18 -13.56
N GLU A 107 -6.66 8.07 -14.37
CA GLU A 107 -8.01 8.61 -14.18
C GLU A 107 -9.06 7.50 -14.10
N LYS A 108 -8.97 6.50 -14.99
CA LYS A 108 -9.84 5.33 -14.96
C LYS A 108 -9.64 4.49 -13.69
N ILE A 109 -8.40 4.25 -13.28
CA ILE A 109 -8.09 3.52 -12.03
C ILE A 109 -8.73 4.21 -10.83
N VAL A 110 -8.55 5.53 -10.71
CA VAL A 110 -9.11 6.31 -9.60
C VAL A 110 -10.65 6.27 -9.65
N ALA A 111 -11.27 6.40 -10.83
CA ALA A 111 -12.71 6.25 -10.99
C ALA A 111 -13.22 4.87 -10.54
N ASP A 112 -12.54 3.79 -10.94
CA ASP A 112 -12.88 2.42 -10.55
C ASP A 112 -12.76 2.21 -9.02
N ILE A 113 -11.77 2.85 -8.37
CA ILE A 113 -11.59 2.83 -6.91
C ILE A 113 -12.72 3.59 -6.22
N VAL A 114 -13.02 4.83 -6.65
CA VAL A 114 -14.10 5.65 -6.08
C VAL A 114 -15.43 4.90 -6.19
N THR A 115 -15.76 4.35 -7.36
CA THR A 115 -16.96 3.52 -7.54
C THR A 115 -16.94 2.31 -6.62
N SER A 116 -15.83 1.56 -6.59
CA SER A 116 -15.73 0.35 -5.76
C SER A 116 -15.97 0.65 -4.29
N LEU A 117 -15.48 1.78 -3.75
CA LEU A 117 -15.61 2.13 -2.34
C LEU A 117 -16.96 2.80 -2.00
N THR A 118 -17.58 3.52 -2.93
CA THR A 118 -18.84 4.24 -2.71
C THR A 118 -20.09 3.40 -3.01
N GLU A 119 -19.99 2.38 -3.86
CA GLU A 119 -21.10 1.47 -4.15
C GLU A 119 -21.52 0.66 -2.91
N LYS A 120 -22.82 0.34 -2.79
CA LYS A 120 -23.36 -0.36 -1.62
C LYS A 120 -22.85 -1.82 -1.49
N PRO A 121 -22.50 -2.29 -0.28
CA PRO A 121 -22.37 -1.49 0.94
C PRO A 121 -21.20 -0.51 0.80
N SER A 122 -21.44 0.77 1.07
CA SER A 122 -20.42 1.82 0.92
C SER A 122 -19.41 1.72 2.05
N MET A 123 -18.17 2.13 1.78
CA MET A 123 -17.17 2.30 2.80
C MET A 123 -17.56 3.44 3.75
N ASP A 124 -17.27 3.27 5.03
CA ASP A 124 -17.32 4.37 5.98
C ASP A 124 -16.01 5.19 5.86
N LEU A 125 -16.16 6.44 5.45
CA LEU A 125 -15.05 7.39 5.27
C LEU A 125 -14.71 8.15 6.57
N SER A 126 -15.46 7.91 7.66
CA SER A 126 -15.12 8.50 8.94
C SER A 126 -13.75 8.02 9.42
N TRP A 127 -12.99 8.94 9.99
CA TRP A 127 -11.71 8.60 10.59
C TRP A 127 -11.93 7.70 11.80
N ARG A 128 -11.33 6.50 11.76
CA ARG A 128 -11.35 5.53 12.84
C ARG A 128 -9.93 5.31 13.33
N SER A 129 -9.72 5.52 14.63
CA SER A 129 -8.41 5.29 15.25
C SER A 129 -8.24 3.80 15.53
N ILE A 130 -7.01 3.33 15.44
CA ILE A 130 -6.65 2.03 15.98
C ILE A 130 -6.71 2.14 17.51
N MET A 131 -7.39 1.19 18.14
CA MET A 131 -7.44 1.10 19.61
C MET A 131 -6.07 0.73 20.18
N PRO A 132 -5.78 1.02 21.46
CA PRO A 132 -4.57 0.51 22.10
C PRO A 132 -4.57 -1.03 22.09
N LEU A 133 -3.49 -1.63 21.60
CA LEU A 133 -3.31 -3.08 21.49
C LEU A 133 -2.12 -3.55 22.31
N SER A 134 -2.18 -4.79 22.81
CA SER A 134 -1.04 -5.53 23.32
C SER A 134 -0.40 -6.41 22.24
N ALA A 135 0.79 -6.94 22.51
CA ALA A 135 1.42 -7.93 21.62
C ALA A 135 0.57 -9.21 21.53
N GLU A 136 -0.10 -9.59 22.62
CA GLU A 136 -1.01 -10.73 22.68
C GLU A 136 -2.23 -10.55 21.77
N ASP A 137 -2.79 -9.34 21.69
CA ASP A 137 -3.93 -9.03 20.81
C ASP A 137 -3.54 -9.22 19.33
N VAL A 138 -2.41 -8.64 18.93
CA VAL A 138 -1.89 -8.75 17.55
C VAL A 138 -1.52 -10.20 17.22
N HIS A 139 -0.80 -10.88 18.12
CA HIS A 139 -0.43 -12.27 17.95
C HIS A 139 -1.67 -13.16 17.83
N GLY A 140 -2.68 -12.97 18.70
CA GLY A 140 -3.94 -13.71 18.68
C GLY A 140 -4.67 -13.58 17.35
N ALA A 141 -4.83 -12.35 16.85
CA ALA A 141 -5.50 -12.08 15.58
C ALA A 141 -4.76 -12.71 14.38
N LEU A 142 -3.42 -12.61 14.34
CA LEU A 142 -2.62 -13.27 13.31
C LEU A 142 -2.76 -14.79 13.36
N LYS A 143 -2.80 -15.38 14.57
CA LYS A 143 -2.85 -16.83 14.75
C LYS A 143 -4.15 -17.45 14.21
N VAL A 144 -5.26 -16.72 14.24
CA VAL A 144 -6.54 -17.14 13.62
C VAL A 144 -6.37 -17.41 12.13
N HIS A 145 -5.59 -16.57 11.44
CA HIS A 145 -5.39 -16.66 9.98
C HIS A 145 -4.13 -17.43 9.58
N LEU A 146 -3.20 -17.63 10.52
CA LEU A 146 -1.93 -18.33 10.33
C LEU A 146 -1.70 -19.43 11.39
N PRO A 147 -2.60 -20.42 11.54
CA PRO A 147 -2.53 -21.40 12.63
C PRO A 147 -1.24 -22.25 12.61
N GLU A 148 -0.72 -22.51 11.42
CA GLU A 148 0.47 -23.35 11.20
C GLU A 148 1.79 -22.57 11.20
N VAL A 149 1.75 -21.24 11.35
CA VAL A 149 2.95 -20.39 11.40
C VAL A 149 3.38 -20.21 12.87
N ASP A 150 4.66 -20.40 13.12
CA ASP A 150 5.33 -20.08 14.38
C ASP A 150 5.71 -18.59 14.39
N LEU A 151 4.80 -17.73 14.87
CA LEU A 151 4.92 -16.28 14.79
C LEU A 151 6.15 -15.73 15.54
N ASP A 152 6.64 -16.45 16.55
CA ASP A 152 7.85 -16.09 17.31
C ASP A 152 9.14 -16.17 16.48
N LYS A 153 9.06 -16.86 15.33
CA LYS A 153 10.16 -17.01 14.37
C LYS A 153 9.94 -16.26 13.08
N VAL A 154 8.93 -15.40 12.97
CA VAL A 154 8.68 -14.62 11.75
C VAL A 154 9.25 -13.23 11.90
N TYR A 155 10.15 -12.88 10.98
CA TYR A 155 10.80 -11.57 10.95
C TYR A 155 10.50 -10.85 9.64
N ILE A 156 10.16 -9.57 9.72
CA ILE A 156 10.20 -8.65 8.59
C ILE A 156 11.60 -8.05 8.55
N THR A 157 12.29 -8.25 7.44
CA THR A 157 13.65 -7.78 7.22
C THR A 157 13.65 -6.73 6.11
N GLY A 158 14.09 -5.53 6.44
CA GLY A 158 14.28 -4.41 5.52
C GLY A 158 15.69 -4.39 4.96
N PHE A 159 15.82 -3.86 3.75
CA PHE A 159 17.07 -3.81 3.01
C PHE A 159 17.28 -2.43 2.41
N ILE A 160 18.55 -2.09 2.23
CA ILE A 160 19.00 -0.91 1.49
C ILE A 160 19.91 -1.36 0.35
N HIS A 161 19.87 -0.63 -0.76
CA HIS A 161 20.81 -0.81 -1.86
C HIS A 161 21.93 0.20 -1.68
N HIS A 162 23.17 -0.27 -1.58
CA HIS A 162 24.33 0.61 -1.74
C HIS A 162 24.58 0.90 -3.23
N ASP A 163 25.30 1.98 -3.52
CA ASP A 163 25.64 2.42 -4.88
C ASP A 163 26.35 1.33 -5.73
N THR A 164 26.89 0.30 -5.07
CA THR A 164 27.51 -0.88 -5.68
C THR A 164 26.52 -1.95 -6.15
N GLY A 165 25.22 -1.79 -5.90
CA GLY A 165 24.16 -2.76 -6.19
C GLY A 165 24.05 -3.89 -5.16
N GLU A 166 24.88 -3.89 -4.12
CA GLU A 166 24.81 -4.87 -3.04
C GLU A 166 23.64 -4.54 -2.10
N ARG A 167 22.81 -5.55 -1.84
CA ARG A 167 21.63 -5.45 -0.97
C ARG A 167 22.06 -5.79 0.46
N VAL A 168 22.05 -4.80 1.35
CA VAL A 168 22.44 -4.96 2.76
C VAL A 168 21.19 -4.90 3.63
N VAL A 169 21.15 -5.76 4.65
CA VAL A 169 20.07 -5.76 5.65
C VAL A 169 20.18 -4.49 6.49
N SER A 170 19.12 -3.68 6.53
CA SER A 170 19.06 -2.44 7.31
C SER A 170 18.23 -2.59 8.59
N SER A 171 17.26 -3.49 8.61
CA SER A 171 16.40 -3.73 9.77
C SER A 171 15.91 -5.17 9.80
N SER A 172 15.62 -5.68 10.99
CA SER A 172 14.93 -6.95 11.16
C SER A 172 14.15 -6.95 12.46
N GLN A 173 12.84 -7.12 12.38
CA GLN A 173 11.94 -7.07 13.53
C GLN A 173 10.97 -8.25 13.48
N ARG A 174 10.54 -8.76 14.64
CA ARG A 174 9.50 -9.79 14.69
C ARG A 174 8.21 -9.23 14.11
N LEU A 175 7.44 -10.05 13.40
CA LEU A 175 6.21 -9.62 12.73
C LEU A 175 5.21 -8.99 13.70
N VAL A 176 5.04 -9.57 14.89
CA VAL A 176 4.12 -9.05 15.91
C VAL A 176 4.56 -7.67 16.39
N ASP A 177 5.83 -7.52 16.77
CA ASP A 177 6.38 -6.25 17.25
C ASP A 177 6.32 -5.17 16.16
N TYR A 178 6.63 -5.54 14.91
CA TYR A 178 6.55 -4.64 13.76
C TYR A 178 5.13 -4.08 13.58
N LEU A 179 4.13 -4.96 13.56
CA LEU A 179 2.73 -4.52 13.41
C LEU A 179 2.26 -3.71 14.63
N LEU A 180 2.65 -4.12 15.83
CA LEU A 180 2.29 -3.40 17.06
C LEU A 180 2.86 -1.98 17.07
N ASP A 181 4.10 -1.79 16.62
CA ASP A 181 4.73 -0.47 16.52
C ASP A 181 3.97 0.43 15.53
N HIS A 182 3.58 -0.09 14.37
CA HIS A 182 2.74 0.66 13.42
C HIS A 182 1.38 1.02 14.02
N PHE A 183 0.68 0.04 14.61
CA PHE A 183 -0.63 0.24 15.23
C PHE A 183 -0.60 1.23 16.40
N SER A 184 0.46 1.21 17.21
CA SER A 184 0.68 2.16 18.30
C SER A 184 0.83 3.60 17.80
N ASN A 185 1.27 3.78 16.56
CA ASN A 185 1.34 5.08 15.87
C ASN A 185 0.09 5.40 15.05
N ASN A 186 -1.00 4.63 15.25
CA ASN A 186 -2.25 4.72 14.49
C ASN A 186 -2.04 4.56 12.96
N ASP A 187 -1.04 3.76 12.58
CA ASP A 187 -0.68 3.49 11.19
C ASP A 187 -0.98 2.03 10.82
N ILE A 188 -1.44 1.81 9.59
CA ILE A 188 -1.66 0.46 9.05
C ILE A 188 -0.61 0.26 7.96
N PRO A 189 0.39 -0.61 8.16
CA PRO A 189 1.48 -0.71 7.20
C PRO A 189 0.98 -1.28 5.87
N TYR A 190 1.35 -0.63 4.77
CA TYR A 190 1.10 -1.13 3.44
C TYR A 190 2.41 -1.59 2.79
N HIS A 191 2.40 -2.80 2.23
CA HIS A 191 3.56 -3.40 1.59
C HIS A 191 3.36 -3.43 0.07
N CYS A 192 4.04 -2.54 -0.65
CA CYS A 192 3.98 -2.46 -2.10
C CYS A 192 4.96 -3.44 -2.77
N GLN A 193 4.68 -3.82 -4.03
CA GLN A 193 5.69 -4.55 -4.82
C GLN A 193 6.91 -3.66 -5.08
N GLY A 194 8.10 -4.21 -4.82
CA GLY A 194 9.36 -3.47 -4.94
C GLY A 194 9.82 -2.84 -3.62
N ASP A 195 8.99 -2.89 -2.56
CA ASP A 195 9.47 -2.59 -1.21
C ASP A 195 10.69 -3.45 -0.90
N HIS A 196 11.70 -2.82 -0.33
CA HIS A 196 12.94 -3.47 0.04
C HIS A 196 12.77 -4.31 1.31
N GLN A 197 11.64 -5.00 1.46
CA GLN A 197 11.32 -5.85 2.60
C GLN A 197 11.12 -7.30 2.14
N ALA A 198 11.46 -8.24 3.02
CA ALA A 198 11.12 -9.65 2.85
C ALA A 198 10.91 -10.30 4.21
N ILE A 199 10.23 -11.46 4.21
CA ILE A 199 9.86 -12.16 5.44
C ILE A 199 10.75 -13.38 5.60
N TYR A 200 11.44 -13.48 6.73
CA TYR A 200 12.41 -14.52 7.04
C TYR A 200 12.04 -15.28 8.32
N MET A 201 12.55 -16.49 8.43
CA MET A 201 12.50 -17.31 9.64
C MET A 201 13.64 -16.98 10.64
N VAL A 202 14.62 -16.20 10.18
CA VAL A 202 15.84 -15.85 10.94
C VAL A 202 16.03 -14.34 10.89
N ALA A 203 16.26 -13.73 12.05
CA ALA A 203 16.53 -12.30 12.15
C ALA A 203 17.79 -11.91 11.36
N PHE A 204 17.74 -10.72 10.74
CA PHE A 204 18.83 -10.11 9.97
C PHE A 204 19.37 -10.97 8.81
N SER A 205 18.56 -11.88 8.28
CA SER A 205 18.97 -12.72 7.15
C SER A 205 18.63 -12.11 5.80
N GLY A 206 19.56 -12.21 4.84
CA GLY A 206 19.32 -11.99 3.41
C GLY A 206 19.37 -13.27 2.56
N GLU A 207 19.56 -14.44 3.20
CA GLU A 207 19.76 -15.70 2.50
C GLU A 207 18.43 -16.38 2.10
N GLU A 208 18.30 -16.81 0.85
CA GLU A 208 17.06 -17.42 0.33
C GLU A 208 16.59 -18.63 1.15
N ARG A 209 17.51 -19.44 1.70
CA ARG A 209 17.17 -20.60 2.54
C ARG A 209 16.44 -20.24 3.83
N HIS A 210 16.55 -18.99 4.29
CA HIS A 210 15.87 -18.49 5.48
C HIS A 210 14.56 -17.78 5.14
N LEU A 211 14.21 -17.58 3.86
CA LEU A 211 12.94 -16.98 3.47
C LEU A 211 11.78 -17.79 4.03
N HIS A 212 10.75 -17.09 4.50
CA HIS A 212 9.58 -17.77 5.04
C HIS A 212 8.84 -18.51 3.91
N PRO A 213 8.58 -19.82 4.03
CA PRO A 213 8.10 -20.64 2.91
C PRO A 213 6.66 -20.34 2.47
N ARG A 214 5.93 -19.54 3.25
CA ARG A 214 4.49 -19.28 3.06
C ARG A 214 4.08 -17.81 3.17
N LEU A 215 4.99 -16.95 3.62
CA LEU A 215 4.69 -15.55 3.87
C LEU A 215 5.62 -14.72 3.00
N ALA A 216 5.03 -13.70 2.39
CA ALA A 216 5.70 -12.71 1.58
C ALA A 216 5.03 -11.36 1.90
N PRO A 217 5.69 -10.22 1.65
CA PRO A 217 5.13 -8.91 1.97
C PRO A 217 3.71 -8.71 1.40
N ALA A 218 3.44 -9.16 0.17
CA ALA A 218 2.12 -9.08 -0.44
C ALA A 218 1.01 -9.81 0.36
N HIS A 219 1.34 -10.88 1.08
CA HIS A 219 0.39 -11.60 1.94
C HIS A 219 0.05 -10.83 3.23
N LEU A 220 0.93 -9.93 3.67
CA LEU A 220 0.68 -9.11 4.87
C LEU A 220 -0.48 -8.15 4.64
N ASN A 221 -0.58 -7.52 3.46
CA ASN A 221 -1.73 -6.68 3.13
C ASN A 221 -3.04 -7.46 3.29
N ASP A 222 -3.10 -8.71 2.82
CA ASP A 222 -4.30 -9.54 2.92
C ASP A 222 -4.63 -9.94 4.35
N LEU A 223 -3.62 -10.17 5.19
CA LEU A 223 -3.79 -10.39 6.63
C LEU A 223 -4.33 -9.14 7.32
N LEU A 224 -3.78 -7.97 6.99
CA LEU A 224 -4.22 -6.69 7.54
C LEU A 224 -5.68 -6.39 7.19
N ILE A 225 -6.12 -6.71 5.97
CA ILE A 225 -7.53 -6.60 5.58
C ILE A 225 -8.45 -7.45 6.49
N LYS A 226 -7.97 -8.61 6.97
CA LYS A 226 -8.75 -9.49 7.86
C LYS A 226 -8.76 -9.00 9.31
N ILE A 227 -7.63 -8.54 9.85
CA ILE A 227 -7.50 -8.27 11.30
C ILE A 227 -7.78 -6.81 11.68
N VAL A 228 -7.43 -5.84 10.82
CA VAL A 228 -7.57 -4.41 11.13
C VAL A 228 -9.00 -4.01 11.47
N PRO A 229 -10.07 -4.52 10.82
CA PRO A 229 -11.43 -4.14 11.18
C PRO A 229 -11.76 -4.36 12.66
N ASP A 230 -11.16 -5.36 13.30
CA ASP A 230 -11.38 -5.68 14.71
C ASP A 230 -10.57 -4.77 15.67
N PHE A 231 -9.64 -3.97 15.13
CA PHE A 231 -8.79 -3.04 15.88
C PHE A 231 -9.22 -1.57 15.75
N LEU A 232 -10.23 -1.28 14.92
CA LEU A 232 -10.72 0.09 14.72
C LEU A 232 -11.79 0.44 15.75
N GLY A 233 -11.61 1.57 16.43
CA GLY A 233 -12.55 2.16 17.38
C GLY A 233 -13.52 3.17 16.78
#